data_AF-A0A9N9ECT3-F1
#
_entry.id   AF-A0A9N9ECT3-F1
#
_cell.length_a   1.000
_cell.length_b   1.000
_cell.length_c   1.000
_cell.angle_alpha   90.00
_cell.angle_beta   90.00
_cell.angle_gamma   90.00
#
_symmetry.space_group_name_H-M   'P 1'
#
loop_
_entity.id
_entity.type
_entity.pdbx_description
1 polymer ?
#
loop_
_entity_poly.entity_id
_entity_poly.type
_entity_poly.pdbx_seq_one_letter_code
_entity_poly.pdbx_strand_id
1 'polypeptide(L)'
;LPPEEKKFWHSHNYSVKSGLWIMPTSISPGIIHERAERAELAGLAKTYGKSFIFWQFDRGDRLPLGPPQLMMSFTEDWQLDQQVLSRRDGRYHLNTEIKRDDRKKYSKDHWKSGEGMDYEFVSEYSVHNHSQAFHLAWQTQMAK
;
A
#
# COMPACT_ATOMS: atom_id res chain seq x y z
N LEU A 1 9.44 6.59 -18.12
CA LEU A 1 8.96 7.94 -17.73
C LEU A 1 10.04 9.01 -17.91
N PRO A 2 9.69 10.22 -18.39
CA PRO A 2 10.59 11.37 -18.39
C PRO A 2 11.07 11.72 -16.97
N PRO A 3 12.30 12.24 -16.79
CA PRO A 3 12.85 12.54 -15.46
C PRO A 3 11.97 13.47 -14.61
N GLU A 4 11.37 14.49 -15.23
CA GLU A 4 10.50 15.46 -14.54
C GLU A 4 9.22 14.84 -14.00
N GLU A 5 8.69 13.82 -14.68
CA GLU A 5 7.49 13.14 -14.22
C GLU A 5 7.84 12.17 -13.09
N LYS A 6 9.00 11.49 -13.15
CA LYS A 6 9.40 10.47 -12.17
C LYS A 6 9.37 10.94 -10.72
N LYS A 7 9.61 12.22 -10.45
CA LYS A 7 9.62 12.79 -9.09
C LYS A 7 8.27 12.68 -8.37
N PHE A 8 7.18 12.49 -9.12
CA PHE A 8 5.83 12.35 -8.57
C PHE A 8 5.41 10.91 -8.31
N TRP A 9 6.24 9.93 -8.70
CA TRP A 9 5.90 8.51 -8.69
C TRP A 9 6.70 7.77 -7.62
N HIS A 10 6.08 6.73 -7.07
CA HIS A 10 6.70 5.83 -6.11
C HIS A 10 6.39 4.37 -6.48
N SER A 11 7.30 3.48 -6.10
CA SER A 11 7.09 2.04 -6.22
C SER A 11 6.16 1.53 -5.14
N HIS A 12 5.26 0.62 -5.49
CA HIS A 12 4.46 -0.11 -4.52
C HIS A 12 5.22 -1.30 -3.90
N ASN A 13 6.39 -1.66 -4.45
CA ASN A 13 7.12 -2.88 -4.10
C ASN A 13 7.42 -2.99 -2.60
N TYR A 14 7.96 -1.93 -1.99
CA TYR A 14 8.27 -1.94 -0.57
C TYR A 14 6.99 -2.11 0.27
N SER A 15 5.92 -1.36 -0.01
CA SER A 15 4.68 -1.43 0.77
C SER A 15 4.02 -2.81 0.71
N VAL A 16 4.13 -3.50 -0.43
CA VAL A 16 3.71 -4.91 -0.52
C VAL A 16 4.62 -5.82 0.30
N LYS A 17 5.94 -5.79 0.03
CA LYS A 17 6.91 -6.75 0.58
C LYS A 17 7.14 -6.60 2.08
N SER A 18 7.01 -5.39 2.60
CA SER A 18 7.15 -5.08 4.04
C SER A 18 6.02 -5.63 4.90
N GLY A 19 4.92 -6.12 4.30
CA GLY A 19 3.73 -6.53 5.04
C GLY A 19 2.78 -5.36 5.36
N LEU A 20 3.09 -4.14 4.89
CA LEU A 20 2.28 -2.96 5.18
C LEU A 20 0.95 -2.96 4.43
N TRP A 21 0.96 -3.41 3.18
CA TRP A 21 -0.28 -3.50 2.42
C TRP A 21 -1.09 -4.73 2.81
N ILE A 22 -2.34 -4.53 3.21
CA ILE A 22 -3.25 -5.61 3.57
C ILE A 22 -4.57 -5.42 2.81
N MET A 23 -5.21 -6.53 2.49
CA MET A 23 -6.63 -6.55 2.16
C MET A 23 -7.34 -7.01 3.44
N PRO A 24 -8.04 -6.14 4.17
CA PRO A 24 -8.73 -6.57 5.37
C PRO A 24 -10.06 -7.22 5.00
N THR A 25 -10.40 -8.28 5.71
CA THR A 25 -11.66 -9.00 5.57
C THR A 25 -12.49 -8.84 6.84
N SER A 26 -13.81 -8.67 6.68
CA SER A 26 -14.75 -8.67 7.81
C SER A 26 -14.97 -10.08 8.40
N ILE A 27 -14.56 -11.11 7.67
CA ILE A 27 -14.63 -12.52 8.08
C ILE A 27 -13.21 -12.95 8.42
N SER A 28 -13.02 -13.56 9.60
CA SER A 28 -11.73 -14.04 10.15
C SER A 28 -10.72 -14.45 9.06
N PRO A 29 -9.43 -14.06 9.17
CA PRO A 29 -8.40 -14.47 8.23
C PRO A 29 -8.44 -15.99 8.03
N GLY A 30 -8.53 -16.38 6.76
CA GLY A 30 -8.67 -17.77 6.34
C GLY A 30 -7.94 -18.00 5.02
N ILE A 31 -7.67 -19.27 4.70
CA ILE A 31 -6.81 -19.68 3.57
C ILE A 31 -7.28 -19.08 2.23
N ILE A 32 -8.59 -18.96 2.01
CA ILE A 32 -9.16 -18.38 0.78
C ILE A 32 -8.78 -16.90 0.67
N HIS A 33 -8.91 -16.16 1.76
CA HIS A 33 -8.58 -14.74 1.81
C HIS A 33 -7.08 -14.51 1.62
N GLU A 34 -6.22 -15.30 2.27
CA GLU A 34 -4.77 -15.18 2.09
C GLU A 34 -4.33 -15.47 0.66
N ARG A 35 -4.95 -16.46 -0.01
CA ARG A 35 -4.65 -16.76 -1.41
C ARG A 35 -5.07 -15.61 -2.33
N ALA A 36 -6.25 -15.04 -2.11
CA ALA A 36 -6.72 -13.88 -2.87
C ALA A 36 -5.81 -12.66 -2.65
N GLU A 37 -5.50 -12.31 -1.39
CA GLU A 37 -4.58 -11.22 -1.06
C GLU A 37 -3.21 -11.43 -1.74
N ARG A 38 -2.66 -12.65 -1.68
CA ARG A 38 -1.38 -12.95 -2.32
C ARG A 38 -1.37 -12.76 -3.83
N ALA A 39 -2.46 -13.13 -4.50
CA ALA A 39 -2.58 -13.04 -5.95
C ALA A 39 -2.61 -11.56 -6.39
N GLU A 40 -3.45 -10.74 -5.74
CA GLU A 40 -3.55 -9.31 -6.02
C GLU A 40 -2.24 -8.58 -5.70
N LEU A 41 -1.66 -8.84 -4.52
CA LEU A 41 -0.44 -8.18 -4.08
C LEU A 41 0.79 -8.54 -4.93
N ALA A 42 0.83 -9.74 -5.52
CA ALA A 42 1.91 -10.13 -6.43
C ALA A 42 1.93 -9.29 -7.72
N GLY A 43 0.75 -8.88 -8.20
CA GLY A 43 0.61 -7.92 -9.31
C GLY A 43 1.04 -6.52 -8.86
N LEU A 44 0.49 -6.06 -7.74
CA LEU A 44 0.78 -4.73 -7.18
C LEU A 44 2.26 -4.50 -6.88
N ALA A 45 3.00 -5.53 -6.45
CA ALA A 45 4.43 -5.42 -6.17
C ALA A 45 5.28 -4.99 -7.39
N LYS A 46 4.75 -5.13 -8.62
CA LYS A 46 5.42 -4.81 -9.88
C LYS A 46 5.09 -3.41 -10.41
N THR A 47 4.27 -2.66 -9.67
CA THR A 47 3.63 -1.45 -10.16
C THR A 47 4.17 -0.23 -9.44
N TYR A 48 4.04 0.91 -10.09
CA TYR A 48 4.38 2.22 -9.53
C TYR A 48 3.20 3.16 -9.78
N GLY A 49 3.06 4.16 -8.93
CA GLY A 49 1.91 5.05 -8.95
C GLY A 49 2.21 6.43 -8.36
N LYS A 50 1.26 7.34 -8.55
CA LYS A 50 1.19 8.60 -7.83
C LYS A 50 -0.18 8.71 -7.18
N SER A 51 -0.22 9.20 -5.94
CA SER A 51 -1.46 9.28 -5.17
C SER A 51 -1.69 10.73 -4.75
N PHE A 52 -2.80 11.32 -5.17
CA PHE A 52 -3.26 12.62 -4.69
C PHE A 52 -4.32 12.40 -3.62
N ILE A 53 -4.00 12.81 -2.39
CA ILE A 53 -4.86 12.64 -1.23
C ILE A 53 -5.58 13.95 -0.93
N PHE A 54 -6.91 13.89 -0.90
CA PHE A 54 -7.77 15.04 -0.65
C PHE A 54 -7.98 15.33 0.84
N TRP A 55 -7.59 14.40 1.73
CA TRP A 55 -7.63 14.60 3.18
C TRP A 55 -6.30 14.27 3.86
N GLN A 56 -5.61 15.30 4.34
CA GLN A 56 -4.44 15.15 5.21
C GLN A 56 -4.89 15.01 6.67
N PHE A 57 -5.18 13.79 7.10
CA PHE A 57 -5.66 13.53 8.46
C PHE A 57 -4.61 13.89 9.54
N ASP A 58 -3.33 13.79 9.21
CA ASP A 58 -2.19 14.07 10.09
C ASP A 58 -2.02 15.56 10.43
N ARG A 59 -2.67 16.45 9.67
CA ARG A 59 -2.75 17.89 9.94
C ARG A 59 -3.66 18.23 11.13
N GLY A 60 -4.54 17.31 11.54
CA GLY A 60 -5.48 17.50 12.66
C GLY A 60 -6.79 18.20 12.28
N ASP A 61 -7.09 18.34 10.99
CA ASP A 61 -8.31 18.98 10.54
C ASP A 61 -9.53 18.06 10.61
N ARG A 62 -10.65 18.63 11.06
CA ARG A 62 -11.94 17.94 11.15
C ARG A 62 -12.57 17.64 9.79
N LEU A 63 -12.21 18.43 8.76
CA LEU A 63 -12.75 18.32 7.41
C LEU A 63 -11.61 18.36 6.38
N PRO A 64 -11.75 17.68 5.23
CA PRO A 64 -10.75 17.65 4.17
C PRO A 64 -10.75 18.95 3.35
N LEU A 65 -10.33 20.05 3.98
CA LEU A 65 -10.29 21.36 3.34
C LEU A 65 -8.93 21.63 2.69
N GLY A 66 -8.96 22.36 1.59
CA GLY A 66 -7.77 22.78 0.85
C GLY A 66 -7.47 21.90 -0.38
N PRO A 67 -6.35 22.19 -1.07
CA PRO A 67 -5.99 21.48 -2.29
C PRO A 67 -5.52 20.04 -1.99
N PRO A 68 -5.71 19.09 -2.93
CA PRO A 68 -5.16 17.74 -2.80
C PRO A 68 -3.64 17.77 -2.71
N GLN A 69 -3.09 16.79 -2.01
CA GLN A 69 -1.67 16.72 -1.71
C GLN A 69 -1.08 15.44 -2.30
N LEU A 70 0.04 15.58 -2.97
CA LEU A 70 0.77 14.43 -3.47
C LEU A 70 1.36 13.68 -2.26
N MET A 71 1.01 12.40 -2.14
CA MET A 71 1.57 11.52 -1.14
C MET A 71 2.25 10.32 -1.80
N MET A 72 3.27 9.81 -1.11
CA MET A 72 4.02 8.63 -1.52
C MET A 72 3.84 7.53 -0.49
N SER A 73 3.81 6.29 -0.97
CA SER A 73 3.88 5.13 -0.09
C SER A 73 5.25 5.06 0.59
N PHE A 74 5.30 4.36 1.72
CA PHE A 74 6.57 4.07 2.38
C PHE A 74 7.52 3.34 1.45
N THR A 75 8.80 3.66 1.58
CA THR A 75 9.90 3.05 0.83
C THR A 75 10.92 2.38 1.77
N GLU A 76 10.92 2.74 3.06
CA GLU A 76 11.89 2.27 4.05
C GLU A 76 11.28 2.18 5.46
N ASP A 77 11.84 1.28 6.31
CA ASP A 77 11.30 0.93 7.63
C ASP A 77 11.26 2.13 8.61
N TRP A 78 12.22 3.04 8.52
CA TRP A 78 12.34 4.18 9.45
C TRP A 78 11.22 5.23 9.29
N GLN A 79 10.51 5.21 8.15
CA GLN A 79 9.41 6.14 7.89
C GLN A 79 8.13 5.75 8.64
N LEU A 80 8.07 4.51 9.16
CA LEU A 80 6.89 3.95 9.78
C LEU A 80 6.90 4.13 11.30
N ASP A 81 5.82 4.69 11.83
CA ASP A 81 5.56 4.69 13.27
C ASP A 81 5.13 3.29 13.73
N GLN A 82 6.01 2.65 14.50
CA GLN A 82 5.83 1.29 15.00
C GLN A 82 4.61 1.14 15.91
N GLN A 83 4.20 2.19 16.61
CA GLN A 83 3.01 2.14 17.45
C GLN A 83 1.74 2.06 16.59
N VAL A 84 1.70 2.77 15.47
CA VAL A 84 0.56 2.74 14.55
C VAL A 84 0.46 1.39 13.85
N LEU A 85 1.62 0.82 13.46
CA LEU A 85 1.69 -0.54 12.92
C LEU A 85 1.14 -1.57 13.91
N SER A 86 1.60 -1.51 15.17
CA SER A 86 1.14 -2.42 16.23
C SER A 86 -0.38 -2.30 16.48
N ARG A 87 -0.93 -1.08 16.49
CA ARG A 87 -2.38 -0.85 16.61
C ARG A 87 -3.17 -1.48 15.45
N ARG A 88 -2.68 -1.35 14.21
CA ARG A 88 -3.31 -2.00 13.04
C ARG A 88 -3.27 -3.52 13.18
N ASP A 89 -2.11 -4.08 13.51
CA ASP A 89 -1.94 -5.53 13.65
C ASP A 89 -2.87 -6.10 14.73
N GLY A 90 -3.01 -5.40 15.86
CA GLY A 90 -4.02 -5.72 16.88
C GLY A 90 -5.45 -5.63 16.37
N ARG A 91 -5.80 -4.57 15.63
CA ARG A 91 -7.16 -4.34 15.09
C ARG A 91 -7.60 -5.41 14.09
N TYR A 92 -6.68 -5.89 13.25
CA TYR A 92 -6.99 -6.84 12.18
C TYR A 92 -6.53 -8.27 12.49
N HIS A 93 -6.00 -8.52 13.70
CA HIS A 93 -5.45 -9.82 14.11
C HIS A 93 -4.38 -10.33 13.14
N LEU A 94 -3.44 -9.45 12.78
CA LEU A 94 -2.38 -9.71 11.81
C LEU A 94 -1.00 -9.71 12.48
N ASN A 95 -0.03 -10.28 11.77
CA ASN A 95 1.38 -10.16 12.10
C ASN A 95 2.13 -9.69 10.85
N THR A 96 2.64 -8.46 10.91
CA THR A 96 3.39 -7.84 9.80
C THR A 96 4.63 -8.64 9.42
N GLU A 97 5.37 -9.17 10.39
CA GLU A 97 6.61 -9.92 10.11
C GLU A 97 6.31 -11.25 9.40
N ILE A 98 5.24 -11.96 9.77
CA ILE A 98 4.80 -13.16 9.05
C ILE A 98 4.44 -12.82 7.60
N LYS A 99 3.71 -11.71 7.38
CA LYS A 99 3.37 -11.24 6.03
C LYS A 99 4.63 -10.83 5.26
N ARG A 100 5.57 -10.13 5.91
CA ARG A 100 6.86 -9.71 5.33
C ARG A 100 7.65 -10.93 4.86
N ASP A 101 7.76 -11.94 5.71
CA ASP A 101 8.47 -13.18 5.40
C ASP A 101 7.84 -13.94 4.23
N ASP A 102 6.52 -14.11 4.22
CA ASP A 102 5.82 -14.77 3.12
C ASP A 102 5.96 -14.03 1.77
N ARG A 103 6.11 -12.70 1.82
CA ARG A 103 6.17 -11.83 0.64
C ARG A 103 7.60 -11.55 0.16
N LYS A 104 8.63 -12.08 0.82
CA LYS A 104 10.04 -12.01 0.34
C LYS A 104 10.19 -12.53 -1.09
N LYS A 105 9.37 -13.51 -1.48
CA LYS A 105 9.32 -14.15 -2.80
C LYS A 105 8.86 -13.23 -3.95
N TYR A 106 8.26 -12.08 -3.66
CA TYR A 106 7.85 -11.14 -4.70
C TYR A 106 9.04 -10.50 -5.40
N SER A 107 8.83 -10.16 -6.67
CA SER A 107 9.88 -9.71 -7.57
C SER A 107 10.61 -8.46 -7.06
N LYS A 108 11.81 -8.24 -7.62
CA LYS A 108 12.60 -7.04 -7.35
C LYS A 108 11.84 -5.79 -7.79
N ASP A 109 12.22 -4.66 -7.19
CA ASP A 109 11.60 -3.38 -7.49
C ASP A 109 11.90 -2.93 -8.92
N HIS A 110 10.90 -3.06 -9.80
CA HIS A 110 11.00 -2.70 -11.22
C HIS A 110 11.04 -1.19 -11.46
N TRP A 111 10.71 -0.37 -10.45
CA TRP A 111 10.89 1.09 -10.53
C TRP A 111 12.36 1.46 -10.71
N LYS A 112 13.27 0.73 -10.03
CA LYS A 112 14.72 0.98 -10.10
C LYS A 112 15.33 0.54 -11.43
N SER A 113 14.77 -0.48 -12.09
CA SER A 113 15.20 -0.91 -13.43
C SER A 113 14.52 -0.14 -14.56
N GLY A 114 13.41 0.56 -14.29
CA GLY A 114 12.61 1.24 -15.31
C GLY A 114 11.67 0.31 -16.09
N GLU A 115 11.50 -0.93 -15.63
CA GLU A 115 10.72 -1.99 -16.30
C GLU A 115 9.33 -2.22 -15.68
N GLY A 116 8.87 -1.35 -14.77
CA GLY A 116 7.60 -1.59 -14.08
C GLY A 116 6.40 -1.48 -15.00
N MET A 117 5.35 -2.25 -14.71
CA MET A 117 4.10 -2.23 -15.46
C MET A 117 3.21 -1.08 -14.99
N ASP A 118 2.73 -0.27 -15.93
CA ASP A 118 1.58 0.61 -15.72
C ASP A 118 0.30 -0.24 -15.57
N TYR A 119 -0.54 0.11 -14.61
CA TYR A 119 -1.73 -0.67 -14.23
C TYR A 119 -2.85 -0.67 -15.28
N GLU A 120 -2.67 -0.03 -16.45
CA GLU A 120 -3.64 0.04 -17.54
C GLU A 120 -4.00 -1.33 -18.16
N PHE A 121 -3.33 -2.42 -17.77
CA PHE A 121 -3.52 -3.76 -18.35
C PHE A 121 -4.20 -4.80 -17.43
N VAL A 122 -4.81 -4.39 -16.31
CA VAL A 122 -5.55 -5.30 -15.41
C VAL A 122 -7.00 -4.83 -15.26
N SER A 123 -7.93 -5.75 -15.50
CA SER A 123 -9.38 -5.53 -15.63
C SER A 123 -10.02 -4.62 -14.57
N GLU A 124 -11.16 -4.00 -14.94
CA GLU A 124 -12.01 -3.10 -14.13
C GLU A 124 -12.29 -3.54 -12.68
N TYR A 125 -12.11 -4.83 -12.37
CA TYR A 125 -12.30 -5.39 -11.03
C TYR A 125 -11.21 -4.97 -10.02
N SER A 126 -10.00 -4.63 -10.46
CA SER A 126 -8.84 -4.38 -9.58
C SER A 126 -8.77 -2.92 -9.06
N VAL A 127 -9.35 -1.95 -9.80
CA VAL A 127 -9.38 -0.52 -9.42
C VAL A 127 -10.19 -0.27 -8.13
N HIS A 128 -11.27 -1.03 -7.94
CA HIS A 128 -12.12 -0.93 -6.74
C HIS A 128 -11.40 -1.44 -5.48
N ASN A 129 -10.54 -2.47 -5.63
CA ASN A 129 -9.75 -3.04 -4.54
C ASN A 129 -8.48 -2.22 -4.26
N HIS A 130 -7.90 -1.57 -5.27
CA HIS A 130 -6.73 -0.71 -5.11
C HIS A 130 -7.01 0.48 -4.20
N SER A 131 -8.16 1.16 -4.38
CA SER A 131 -8.54 2.31 -3.54
C SER A 131 -8.83 1.89 -2.09
N GLN A 132 -9.50 0.75 -1.88
CA GLN A 132 -9.76 0.21 -0.54
C GLN A 132 -8.47 -0.23 0.15
N ALA A 133 -7.60 -0.93 -0.56
CA ALA A 133 -6.32 -1.36 -0.02
C ALA A 133 -5.41 -0.17 0.29
N PHE A 134 -5.39 0.88 -0.55
CA PHE A 134 -4.67 2.14 -0.25
C PHE A 134 -5.26 2.82 0.98
N HIS A 135 -6.60 2.93 1.05
CA HIS A 135 -7.31 3.50 2.19
C HIS A 135 -6.98 2.79 3.51
N LEU A 136 -6.69 1.48 3.46
CA LEU A 136 -6.44 0.66 4.65
C LEU A 136 -4.96 0.57 5.03
N ALA A 137 -4.05 0.58 4.05
CA ALA A 137 -2.63 0.90 4.29
C ALA A 137 -2.49 2.31 4.91
N TRP A 138 -3.33 3.25 4.49
CA TRP A 138 -3.47 4.58 5.06
C TRP A 138 -4.15 4.60 6.45
N GLN A 139 -5.07 3.66 6.76
CA GLN A 139 -5.55 3.47 8.13
C GLN A 139 -4.45 3.02 9.11
N THR A 140 -3.38 2.36 8.63
CA THR A 140 -2.13 2.14 9.38
C THR A 140 -1.36 3.43 9.68
N GLN A 141 -1.74 4.56 9.11
CA GLN A 141 -1.20 5.88 9.45
C GLN A 141 -2.18 6.64 10.37
N MET A 142 -3.46 6.24 10.42
CA MET A 142 -4.57 6.97 11.07
C MET A 142 -4.72 6.82 12.58
N ALA A 143 -3.98 5.95 13.27
CA ALA A 143 -4.11 5.86 14.72
C ALA A 143 -3.11 6.80 15.40
N LYS A 144 -3.46 8.08 15.52
CA LYS A 144 -3.08 8.90 16.69
C LYS A 144 -4.30 9.03 17.58
#